data_AF-A0A0R1M790-F1
#
_entry.id   AF-A0A0R1M790-F1
#
_cell.length_a   1.000
_cell.length_b   1.000
_cell.length_c   1.000
_cell.angle_alpha   90.00
_cell.angle_beta   90.00
_cell.angle_gamma   90.00
#
_symmetry.space_group_name_H-M   'P 1'
#
loop_
_entity.id
_entity.type
_entity.pdbx_description
1 polymer ?
#
loop_
_entity_poly.entity_id
_entity_poly.type
_entity_poly.pdbx_seq_one_letter_code
_entity_poly.pdbx_strand_id
1 'polypeptide(L)'
;MAIFAILSFVGQGQTKFGGMYAKDSLSSIQNKWTNAQGKKVDLNHITPTSNKAVNLYYQLPKEITGGQYVIFFSNNIKRVDAYIGNKHIYQSHAEIAADWLNFTEHWEAFTNNIAISKSDAGKKLRVKLTGFYYGTGQFSHASLGSEGAFYSHFIQKNANVILLAVIEVVLGITSIFFALFAPLDIRIKRSLAYYAISVVLCALLQIQSEMQLTAIFGNYRLWRLFTYPVLVALPYLLVTMINEQLEFPKEGNALYAFGLTAFSTAYVLYNKLARGIDFNGDLPVLVLLVGLAYVSGLVIQMVDYRYVKRLQKQEIAEEKEDPEFSGDDFKIRRDVHWAYFASLSVMLICLACDLFGRHFINYSAAVTGYPFTRYGFFLSQLGMFVQFFVSELNVMKRQGHDDTYNEMVNYDQLTGLYTQYYLTDKISKERAEDPSLMPAVITSTWPSSSSTTSSMVTKKVTNA
;
A
#
# COMPACT_ATOMS: atom_id res chain seq x y z
N MET A 1 -5.74 -9.54 12.20
CA MET A 1 -6.69 -9.46 13.34
C MET A 1 -5.97 -9.15 14.65
N ALA A 2 -5.00 -9.95 15.11
CA ALA A 2 -4.28 -9.70 16.37
C ALA A 2 -3.42 -8.40 16.38
N ILE A 3 -2.72 -8.09 15.29
CA ILE A 3 -1.93 -6.84 15.16
C ILE A 3 -2.84 -5.60 15.20
N PHE A 4 -4.02 -5.70 14.59
CA PHE A 4 -5.04 -4.66 14.66
C PHE A 4 -5.64 -4.54 16.08
N ALA A 5 -5.85 -5.64 16.79
CA ALA A 5 -6.27 -5.59 18.20
C ALA A 5 -5.22 -4.89 19.10
N ILE A 6 -3.93 -5.13 18.87
CA ILE A 6 -2.83 -4.50 19.63
C ILE A 6 -2.73 -3.00 19.32
N LEU A 7 -2.84 -2.59 18.04
CA LEU A 7 -2.86 -1.17 17.66
C LEU A 7 -4.12 -0.44 18.14
N SER A 8 -5.26 -1.14 18.24
CA SER A 8 -6.47 -0.59 18.86
C SER A 8 -6.31 -0.30 20.35
N PHE A 9 -5.50 -1.09 21.05
CA PHE A 9 -5.21 -0.90 22.48
C PHE A 9 -4.35 0.35 22.73
N VAL A 10 -3.43 0.67 21.82
CA VAL A 10 -2.57 1.86 21.93
C VAL A 10 -3.33 3.15 21.59
N GLY A 11 -4.37 3.09 20.74
CA GLY A 11 -5.25 4.22 20.39
C GLY A 11 -6.33 4.55 21.43
N GLN A 12 -6.60 3.65 22.40
CA GLN A 12 -7.68 3.76 23.39
C GLN A 12 -7.46 4.81 24.49
N GLY A 13 -6.39 5.60 24.43
CA GLY A 13 -6.13 6.71 25.37
C GLY A 13 -7.11 7.89 25.26
N GLN A 14 -8.09 7.87 24.34
CA GLN A 14 -9.16 8.87 24.28
C GLN A 14 -10.52 8.23 24.59
N THR A 15 -11.08 8.69 25.71
CA THR A 15 -12.29 8.24 26.39
C THR A 15 -13.54 8.19 25.50
N LYS A 16 -14.37 7.14 25.71
CA LYS A 16 -15.79 6.97 25.32
C LYS A 16 -16.15 6.28 23.98
N PHE A 17 -15.33 5.36 23.45
CA PHE A 17 -15.83 4.42 22.43
C PHE A 17 -16.61 3.26 23.08
N GLY A 18 -17.90 3.49 23.33
CA GLY A 18 -18.82 2.44 23.77
C GLY A 18 -19.16 1.48 22.63
N GLY A 19 -18.61 0.27 22.69
CA GLY A 19 -19.07 -0.94 22.00
C GLY A 19 -19.36 -0.84 20.50
N MET A 20 -18.42 -1.25 19.65
CA MET A 20 -18.56 -1.44 18.20
C MET A 20 -19.68 -2.40 17.74
N TYR A 21 -20.47 -2.97 18.65
CA TYR A 21 -21.50 -3.99 18.37
C TYR A 21 -22.87 -3.65 18.97
N ALA A 22 -23.17 -2.37 19.18
CA ALA A 22 -24.48 -1.95 19.65
C ALA A 22 -25.57 -2.26 18.60
N LYS A 23 -26.62 -2.99 19.00
CA LYS A 23 -27.81 -3.32 18.17
C LYS A 23 -28.79 -2.14 18.04
N ASP A 24 -28.36 -0.93 18.33
CA ASP A 24 -29.25 0.24 18.37
C ASP A 24 -29.73 0.60 16.96
N SER A 25 -30.93 1.18 16.89
CA SER A 25 -31.51 1.62 15.62
C SER A 25 -30.70 2.78 15.02
N LEU A 26 -30.17 2.56 13.82
CA LEU A 26 -29.58 3.61 12.98
C LEU A 26 -30.58 4.00 11.88
N SER A 27 -30.96 5.27 11.83
CA SER A 27 -31.89 5.78 10.82
C SER A 27 -31.17 6.73 9.86
N SER A 28 -31.31 6.51 8.55
CA SER A 28 -30.75 7.44 7.58
C SER A 28 -31.54 8.76 7.58
N ILE A 29 -30.80 9.87 7.56
CA ILE A 29 -31.34 11.23 7.46
C ILE A 29 -30.82 11.97 6.21
N GLN A 30 -30.11 11.29 5.31
CA GLN A 30 -29.48 11.87 4.11
C GLN A 30 -30.43 12.76 3.30
N ASN A 31 -31.69 12.33 3.12
CA ASN A 31 -32.67 13.04 2.28
C ASN A 31 -33.64 13.94 3.07
N LYS A 32 -33.34 14.21 4.36
CA LYS A 32 -34.22 14.94 5.28
C LYS A 32 -33.77 16.39 5.56
N TRP A 33 -32.75 16.87 4.84
CA TRP A 33 -32.17 18.19 5.06
C TRP A 33 -32.76 19.25 4.14
N THR A 34 -32.94 20.45 4.69
CA THR A 34 -33.50 21.60 3.97
C THR A 34 -32.63 22.85 4.12
N ASN A 35 -32.74 23.79 3.20
CA ASN A 35 -32.15 25.12 3.32
C ASN A 35 -33.04 26.05 4.16
N ALA A 36 -32.62 27.32 4.29
CA ALA A 36 -33.37 28.34 5.04
C ALA A 36 -34.78 28.59 4.50
N GLN A 37 -35.01 28.35 3.21
CA GLN A 37 -36.31 28.48 2.54
C GLN A 37 -37.17 27.19 2.63
N GLY A 38 -36.70 26.16 3.35
CA GLY A 38 -37.40 24.88 3.47
C GLY A 38 -37.32 23.98 2.23
N LYS A 39 -36.53 24.34 1.20
CA LYS A 39 -36.30 23.48 0.04
C LYS A 39 -35.31 22.39 0.39
N LYS A 40 -35.53 21.17 -0.13
CA LYS A 40 -34.59 20.06 0.01
C LYS A 40 -33.22 20.44 -0.56
N VAL A 41 -32.17 20.03 0.13
CA VAL A 41 -30.78 20.25 -0.29
C VAL A 41 -30.18 18.92 -0.73
N ASP A 42 -29.49 18.94 -1.86
CA ASP A 42 -28.62 17.82 -2.23
C ASP A 42 -27.36 17.88 -1.38
N LEU A 43 -27.25 16.97 -0.41
CA LEU A 43 -26.10 16.87 0.47
C LEU A 43 -24.82 16.43 -0.26
N ASN A 44 -24.94 15.87 -1.47
CA ASN A 44 -23.80 15.48 -2.29
C ASN A 44 -23.12 16.69 -2.96
N HIS A 45 -23.84 17.80 -3.11
CA HIS A 45 -23.35 18.99 -3.77
C HIS A 45 -23.88 20.25 -3.08
N ILE A 46 -23.18 20.65 -2.02
CA ILE A 46 -23.50 21.83 -1.23
C ILE A 46 -22.69 23.00 -1.78
N THR A 47 -23.33 23.89 -2.53
CA THR A 47 -22.71 25.12 -3.04
C THR A 47 -23.03 26.32 -2.15
N PRO A 48 -22.03 27.13 -1.79
CA PRO A 48 -22.27 28.40 -1.12
C PRO A 48 -22.79 29.41 -2.15
N THR A 49 -23.92 30.05 -1.84
CA THR A 49 -24.55 31.07 -2.71
C THR A 49 -23.83 32.42 -2.73
N SER A 50 -22.81 32.59 -1.88
CA SER A 50 -21.81 33.68 -1.86
C SER A 50 -20.63 33.21 -1.00
N ASN A 51 -19.54 33.98 -0.84
CA ASN A 51 -18.46 33.71 0.15
C ASN A 51 -18.94 33.66 1.64
N LYS A 52 -20.24 33.51 1.87
CA LYS A 52 -20.90 33.42 3.18
C LYS A 52 -21.18 31.96 3.54
N ALA A 53 -21.46 31.77 4.82
CA ALA A 53 -21.84 30.49 5.40
C ALA A 53 -23.10 29.89 4.75
N VAL A 54 -23.16 28.57 4.65
CA VAL A 54 -24.36 27.82 4.26
C VAL A 54 -25.06 27.30 5.50
N ASN A 55 -26.37 27.52 5.62
CA ASN A 55 -27.16 26.97 6.72
C ASN A 55 -28.05 25.83 6.21
N LEU A 56 -27.87 24.65 6.81
CA LEU A 56 -28.69 23.48 6.60
C LEU A 56 -29.54 23.21 7.84
N TYR A 57 -30.74 22.71 7.63
CA TYR A 57 -31.72 22.46 8.68
C TYR A 57 -32.19 21.02 8.62
N TYR A 58 -32.28 20.41 9.80
CA TYR A 58 -32.86 19.09 9.99
C TYR A 58 -33.89 19.14 11.12
N GLN A 59 -35.08 18.61 10.86
CA GLN A 59 -36.15 18.53 11.84
C GLN A 59 -35.95 17.26 12.67
N LEU A 60 -35.66 17.44 13.97
CA LEU A 60 -35.48 16.30 14.87
C LEU A 60 -36.81 15.56 15.07
N PRO A 61 -36.78 14.22 15.27
CA PRO A 61 -37.97 13.44 15.58
C PRO A 61 -38.67 13.94 16.85
N LYS A 62 -39.97 13.70 16.95
CA LYS A 62 -40.77 14.06 18.14
C LYS A 62 -40.42 13.24 19.38
N GLU A 63 -39.81 12.07 19.19
CA GLU A 63 -39.37 11.17 20.24
C GLU A 63 -37.89 10.88 20.08
N ILE A 64 -37.12 11.09 21.16
CA ILE A 64 -35.67 10.88 21.22
C ILE A 64 -35.40 10.01 22.45
N THR A 65 -34.80 8.84 22.26
CA THR A 65 -34.58 7.85 23.32
C THR A 65 -33.43 8.22 24.26
N GLY A 66 -32.63 9.23 23.91
CA GLY A 66 -31.44 9.69 24.64
C GLY A 66 -30.19 8.91 24.21
N GLY A 67 -29.01 9.54 24.28
CA GLY A 67 -27.76 8.95 23.75
C GLY A 67 -27.72 8.84 22.23
N GLN A 68 -28.58 9.58 21.53
CA GLN A 68 -28.62 9.64 20.07
C GLN A 68 -27.79 10.82 19.56
N TYR A 69 -27.18 10.60 18.41
CA TYR A 69 -26.31 11.56 17.74
C TYR A 69 -26.81 11.75 16.31
N VAL A 70 -26.77 12.99 15.83
CA VAL A 70 -26.78 13.26 14.40
C VAL A 70 -25.35 13.10 13.92
N ILE A 71 -25.12 12.06 13.11
CA ILE A 71 -23.79 11.65 12.65
C ILE A 71 -23.70 11.81 11.14
N PHE A 72 -22.67 12.48 10.64
CA PHE A 72 -22.40 12.57 9.20
C PHE A 72 -20.92 12.81 8.95
N PHE A 73 -20.44 12.42 7.77
CA PHE A 73 -19.13 12.80 7.28
C PHE A 73 -19.23 14.10 6.49
N SER A 74 -18.35 15.07 6.77
CA SER A 74 -18.27 16.33 6.01
C SER A 74 -17.00 16.37 5.17
N ASN A 75 -17.16 16.50 3.84
CA ASN A 75 -16.09 16.69 2.86
C ASN A 75 -16.02 18.15 2.40
N ASN A 76 -14.80 18.64 2.16
CA ASN A 76 -14.53 19.97 1.56
C ASN A 76 -15.09 21.18 2.34
N ILE A 77 -15.36 21.00 3.63
CA ILE A 77 -15.92 22.02 4.52
C ILE A 77 -14.96 22.22 5.70
N LYS A 78 -14.43 23.44 5.87
CA LYS A 78 -13.45 23.78 6.91
C LYS A 78 -14.05 23.77 8.31
N ARG A 79 -15.30 24.23 8.46
CA ARG A 79 -15.94 24.34 9.76
C ARG A 79 -17.45 24.11 9.71
N VAL A 80 -17.92 23.34 10.69
CA VAL A 80 -19.31 22.94 10.93
C VAL A 80 -19.70 23.35 12.36
N ASP A 81 -20.58 24.34 12.49
CA ASP A 81 -21.17 24.73 13.77
C ASP A 81 -22.64 24.29 13.80
N ALA A 82 -23.10 23.70 14.91
CA ALA A 82 -24.48 23.27 15.06
C ALA A 82 -25.20 24.00 16.20
N TYR A 83 -26.46 24.33 15.94
CA TYR A 83 -27.31 25.11 16.82
C TYR A 83 -28.69 24.48 16.92
N ILE A 84 -29.29 24.55 18.11
CA ILE A 84 -30.71 24.25 18.32
C ILE A 84 -31.35 25.50 18.93
N GLY A 85 -32.27 26.13 18.18
CA GLY A 85 -32.69 27.50 18.47
C GLY A 85 -31.49 28.46 18.41
N ASN A 86 -31.26 29.21 19.49
CA ASN A 86 -30.11 30.12 19.63
C ASN A 86 -28.92 29.49 20.37
N LYS A 87 -29.06 28.27 20.90
CA LYS A 87 -28.00 27.60 21.65
C LYS A 87 -27.03 26.94 20.68
N HIS A 88 -25.75 27.28 20.79
CA HIS A 88 -24.66 26.58 20.14
C HIS A 88 -24.39 25.27 20.89
N ILE A 89 -24.46 24.13 20.20
CA ILE A 89 -24.38 22.80 20.83
C ILE A 89 -23.19 21.97 20.34
N TYR A 90 -22.62 22.33 19.21
CA TYR A 90 -21.50 21.62 18.62
C TYR A 90 -20.70 22.56 17.73
N GLN A 91 -19.39 22.46 17.83
CA GLN A 91 -18.47 23.07 16.89
C GLN A 91 -17.47 22.00 16.51
N SER A 92 -17.33 21.76 15.20
CA SER A 92 -16.18 21.02 14.72
C SER A 92 -14.92 21.80 15.13
N HIS A 93 -14.05 21.17 15.91
CA HIS A 93 -12.75 21.70 16.35
C HIS A 93 -12.81 22.88 17.34
N ALA A 94 -13.10 22.61 18.62
CA ALA A 94 -12.89 23.58 19.72
C ALA A 94 -11.54 23.43 20.46
N GLU A 95 -10.82 22.30 20.30
CA GLU A 95 -9.62 21.97 21.09
C GLU A 95 -8.47 21.42 20.24
N ILE A 96 -7.56 22.28 19.74
CA ILE A 96 -6.19 21.86 19.37
C ILE A 96 -5.22 23.02 19.64
N ALA A 97 -4.73 23.10 20.87
CA ALA A 97 -3.70 24.05 21.30
C ALA A 97 -2.27 23.47 21.20
N ALA A 98 -2.03 22.57 20.25
CA ALA A 98 -0.70 22.03 19.98
C ALA A 98 -0.33 22.37 18.53
N ASP A 99 0.36 23.49 18.36
CA ASP A 99 0.69 24.10 17.05
C ASP A 99 1.48 23.18 16.12
N TRP A 100 2.16 22.16 16.66
CA TRP A 100 2.90 21.16 15.90
C TRP A 100 2.09 19.91 15.54
N LEU A 101 0.84 19.75 15.98
CA LEU A 101 -0.09 18.69 15.54
C LEU A 101 -1.10 19.20 14.49
N ASN A 102 -0.99 20.48 14.10
CA ASN A 102 -1.76 21.16 13.05
C ASN A 102 -1.19 20.92 11.63
N PHE A 103 -0.42 19.86 11.43
CA PHE A 103 0.16 19.52 10.13
C PHE A 103 -0.86 18.97 9.11
N THR A 104 -2.14 18.78 9.48
CA THR A 104 -3.17 18.35 8.53
C THR A 104 -4.47 19.13 8.76
N GLU A 105 -4.64 20.30 8.12
CA GLU A 105 -5.96 20.93 7.97
C GLU A 105 -6.81 20.19 6.91
N HIS A 106 -8.13 20.34 6.99
CA HIS A 106 -9.11 19.26 6.89
C HIS A 106 -9.95 19.27 5.60
N TRP A 107 -9.55 18.49 4.59
CA TRP A 107 -10.34 18.31 3.37
C TRP A 107 -11.11 16.97 3.29
N GLU A 108 -10.78 16.03 4.14
CA GLU A 108 -11.32 14.67 4.09
C GLU A 108 -12.37 14.46 5.20
N ALA A 109 -13.49 13.82 4.83
CA ALA A 109 -14.65 13.39 5.60
C ALA A 109 -14.47 13.40 7.13
N PHE A 110 -14.77 14.53 7.77
CA PHE A 110 -14.77 14.54 9.23
C PHE A 110 -16.05 13.89 9.73
N THR A 111 -15.97 12.87 10.59
CA THR A 111 -17.16 12.36 11.28
C THR A 111 -17.60 13.39 12.31
N ASN A 112 -18.73 14.04 12.05
CA ASN A 112 -19.35 14.96 12.99
C ASN A 112 -20.37 14.18 13.81
N ASN A 113 -20.18 14.13 15.13
CA ASN A 113 -21.10 13.46 16.05
C ASN A 113 -21.78 14.51 16.93
N ILE A 114 -22.96 14.98 16.52
CA ILE A 114 -23.70 16.02 17.24
C ILE A 114 -24.63 15.34 18.24
N ALA A 115 -24.29 15.42 19.53
CA ALA A 115 -25.10 14.85 20.60
C ALA A 115 -26.48 15.55 20.68
N ILE A 116 -27.55 14.77 20.71
CA ILE A 116 -28.93 15.28 20.83
C ILE A 116 -29.54 14.83 22.15
N SER A 117 -30.08 15.79 22.90
CA SER A 117 -30.75 15.51 24.18
C SER A 117 -32.24 15.22 23.98
N LYS A 118 -32.87 14.52 24.94
CA LYS A 118 -34.33 14.32 24.96
C LYS A 118 -35.10 15.64 24.92
N SER A 119 -34.55 16.69 25.53
CA SER A 119 -35.16 18.03 25.57
C SER A 119 -35.19 18.72 24.20
N ASP A 120 -34.47 18.20 23.21
CA ASP A 120 -34.39 18.75 21.86
C ASP A 120 -35.35 18.08 20.87
N ALA A 121 -36.12 17.10 21.33
CA ALA A 121 -37.12 16.42 20.53
C ALA A 121 -38.08 17.41 19.85
N GLY A 122 -38.35 17.20 18.57
CA GLY A 122 -39.20 18.07 17.75
C GLY A 122 -38.63 19.46 17.44
N LYS A 123 -37.41 19.80 17.85
CA LYS A 123 -36.77 21.08 17.48
C LYS A 123 -36.05 20.98 16.13
N LYS A 124 -35.75 22.15 15.54
CA LYS A 124 -34.91 22.25 14.35
C LYS A 124 -33.43 22.34 14.74
N LEU A 125 -32.64 21.41 14.25
CA LEU A 125 -31.18 21.48 14.23
C LEU A 125 -30.76 22.34 13.04
N ARG A 126 -29.98 23.40 13.29
CA ARG A 126 -29.34 24.23 12.27
C ARG A 126 -27.85 23.92 12.25
N VAL A 127 -27.33 23.52 11.10
CA VAL A 127 -25.90 23.34 10.86
C VAL A 127 -25.41 24.45 9.94
N LYS A 128 -24.43 25.22 10.41
CA LYS A 128 -23.78 26.30 9.69
C LYS A 128 -22.43 25.84 9.18
N LEU A 129 -22.23 25.93 7.87
CA LEU A 129 -21.03 25.51 7.16
C LEU A 129 -20.23 26.73 6.74
N THR A 130 -18.92 26.73 7.00
CA THR A 130 -18.02 27.82 6.64
C THR A 130 -16.69 27.30 6.10
N GLY A 131 -16.07 28.09 5.21
CA GLY A 131 -14.78 27.78 4.58
C GLY A 131 -14.86 26.60 3.61
N PHE A 132 -15.37 26.83 2.41
CA PHE A 132 -15.41 25.82 1.35
C PHE A 132 -14.10 25.86 0.55
N TYR A 133 -13.41 24.73 0.46
CA TYR A 133 -12.09 24.67 -0.18
C TYR A 133 -12.13 24.76 -1.71
N TYR A 134 -13.18 24.22 -2.36
CA TYR A 134 -13.31 24.19 -3.83
C TYR A 134 -14.66 24.76 -4.30
N GLY A 135 -15.20 25.73 -3.55
CA GLY A 135 -16.52 26.31 -3.83
C GLY A 135 -17.68 25.32 -3.71
N THR A 136 -17.44 24.10 -3.22
CA THR A 136 -18.45 23.05 -3.02
C THR A 136 -18.09 22.22 -1.80
N GLY A 137 -19.10 21.72 -1.10
CA GLY A 137 -19.00 20.83 0.06
C GLY A 137 -19.93 19.63 -0.04
N GLN A 138 -19.73 18.62 0.80
CA GLN A 138 -20.60 17.45 0.82
C GLN A 138 -20.81 16.93 2.24
N PHE A 139 -22.02 16.46 2.52
CA PHE A 139 -22.35 15.61 3.66
C PHE A 139 -22.65 14.19 3.19
N SER A 140 -21.88 13.20 3.62
CA SER A 140 -22.12 11.79 3.32
C SER A 140 -22.51 10.99 4.58
N HIS A 141 -23.28 9.92 4.36
CA HIS A 141 -23.76 9.00 5.39
C HIS A 141 -24.49 9.68 6.57
N ALA A 142 -25.25 10.74 6.32
CA ALA A 142 -25.98 11.41 7.38
C ALA A 142 -27.03 10.47 8.00
N SER A 143 -26.86 10.21 9.30
CA SER A 143 -27.64 9.26 10.09
C SER A 143 -27.99 9.81 11.46
N LEU A 144 -29.05 9.28 12.07
CA LEU A 144 -29.43 9.53 13.46
C LEU A 144 -29.46 8.18 14.20
N GLY A 145 -28.68 8.06 15.27
CA GLY A 145 -28.55 6.83 16.05
C GLY A 145 -27.41 6.92 17.08
N SER A 146 -26.96 5.78 17.60
CA SER A 146 -25.76 5.72 18.44
C SER A 146 -24.49 5.69 17.60
N GLU A 147 -23.38 6.20 18.15
CA GLU A 147 -22.06 6.19 17.50
C GLU A 147 -21.62 4.75 17.18
N GLY A 148 -21.79 3.82 18.12
CA GLY A 148 -21.44 2.40 17.94
C GLY A 148 -22.18 1.75 16.77
N ALA A 149 -23.50 1.98 16.65
CA ALA A 149 -24.29 1.46 15.53
C ALA A 149 -23.87 2.07 14.19
N PHE A 150 -23.55 3.37 14.17
CA PHE A 150 -23.03 4.05 12.98
C PHE A 150 -21.70 3.47 12.51
N TYR A 151 -20.71 3.34 13.40
CA TYR A 151 -19.40 2.80 13.04
C TYR A 151 -19.48 1.32 12.66
N SER A 152 -20.29 0.51 13.35
CA SER A 152 -20.54 -0.88 12.97
C SER A 152 -21.11 -0.98 11.56
N HIS A 153 -22.15 -0.19 11.25
CA HIS A 153 -22.74 -0.18 9.92
C HIS A 153 -21.75 0.29 8.84
N PHE A 154 -20.94 1.31 9.16
CA PHE A 154 -19.93 1.83 8.26
C PHE A 154 -18.81 0.81 7.96
N ILE A 155 -18.30 0.11 8.98
CA ILE A 155 -17.28 -0.92 8.84
C ILE A 155 -17.84 -2.12 8.05
N GLN A 156 -19.06 -2.58 8.37
CA GLN A 156 -19.70 -3.68 7.64
C GLN A 156 -19.90 -3.34 6.17
N LYS A 157 -20.33 -2.11 5.85
CA LYS A 157 -20.52 -1.66 4.48
C LYS A 157 -19.21 -1.66 3.68
N ASN A 158 -18.09 -1.37 4.33
CA ASN A 158 -16.77 -1.24 3.70
C ASN A 158 -15.85 -2.45 3.98
N ALA A 159 -16.40 -3.55 4.50
CA ALA A 159 -15.62 -4.72 4.92
C ALA A 159 -14.78 -5.31 3.78
N ASN A 160 -15.30 -5.31 2.56
CA ASN A 160 -14.57 -5.78 1.38
C ASN A 160 -13.30 -4.98 1.11
N VAL A 161 -13.33 -3.66 1.34
CA VAL A 161 -12.17 -2.79 1.14
C VAL A 161 -11.08 -3.10 2.15
N ILE A 162 -11.47 -3.26 3.41
CA ILE A 162 -10.54 -3.64 4.48
C ILE A 162 -9.94 -5.02 4.17
N LEU A 163 -10.77 -5.98 3.77
CA LEU A 163 -10.32 -7.33 3.48
C LEU A 163 -9.30 -7.36 2.33
N LEU A 164 -9.59 -6.67 1.22
CA LEU A 164 -8.68 -6.57 0.08
C LEU A 164 -7.34 -5.96 0.50
N ALA A 165 -7.36 -4.83 1.18
CA ALA A 165 -6.14 -4.17 1.60
C ALA A 165 -5.32 -4.99 2.62
N VAL A 166 -5.98 -5.74 3.50
CA VAL A 166 -5.29 -6.68 4.40
C VAL A 166 -4.60 -7.79 3.60
N ILE A 167 -5.26 -8.34 2.57
CA ILE A 167 -4.65 -9.34 1.70
C ILE A 167 -3.45 -8.74 0.96
N GLU A 168 -3.56 -7.52 0.43
CA GLU A 168 -2.46 -6.82 -0.23
C GLU A 168 -1.26 -6.60 0.70
N VAL A 169 -1.50 -6.19 1.95
CA VAL A 169 -0.43 -6.05 2.95
C VAL A 169 0.25 -7.40 3.21
N VAL A 170 -0.51 -8.49 3.34
CA VAL A 170 0.05 -9.83 3.54
C VAL A 170 0.89 -10.27 2.34
N LEU A 171 0.39 -10.07 1.11
CA LEU A 171 1.12 -10.38 -0.13
C LEU A 171 2.40 -9.54 -0.25
N GLY A 172 2.33 -8.25 0.07
CA GLY A 172 3.47 -7.35 0.09
C GLY A 172 4.53 -7.80 1.09
N ILE A 173 4.15 -8.06 2.34
CA ILE A 173 5.07 -8.57 3.37
C ILE A 173 5.69 -9.91 2.94
N THR A 174 4.90 -10.84 2.40
CA THR A 174 5.40 -12.13 1.90
C THR A 174 6.41 -11.94 0.77
N SER A 175 6.16 -10.99 -0.13
CA SER A 175 7.09 -10.62 -1.21
C SER A 175 8.39 -10.01 -0.69
N ILE A 176 8.35 -9.24 0.41
CA ILE A 176 9.56 -8.75 1.10
C ILE A 176 10.38 -9.94 1.63
N PHE A 177 9.73 -10.92 2.26
CA PHE A 177 10.42 -12.13 2.71
C PHE A 177 11.08 -12.87 1.54
N PHE A 178 10.40 -13.03 0.39
CA PHE A 178 11.02 -13.62 -0.80
C PHE A 178 12.19 -12.78 -1.32
N ALA A 179 12.08 -11.45 -1.37
CA ALA A 179 13.18 -10.60 -1.80
C ALA A 179 14.43 -10.75 -0.91
N LEU A 180 14.25 -11.00 0.39
CA LEU A 180 15.34 -11.16 1.35
C LEU A 180 15.95 -12.57 1.32
N PHE A 181 15.11 -13.61 1.27
CA PHE A 181 15.54 -14.99 1.53
C PHE A 181 15.58 -15.91 0.31
N ALA A 182 14.83 -15.61 -0.76
CA ALA A 182 14.80 -16.48 -1.93
C ALA A 182 16.15 -16.48 -2.68
N PRO A 183 16.55 -17.56 -3.36
CA PRO A 183 17.78 -17.61 -4.15
C PRO A 183 17.60 -16.97 -5.55
N LEU A 184 17.00 -15.78 -5.59
CA LEU A 184 16.76 -15.01 -6.82
C LEU A 184 17.99 -14.18 -7.21
N ASP A 185 18.10 -13.86 -8.51
CA ASP A 185 19.06 -12.88 -9.01
C ASP A 185 18.92 -11.54 -8.26
N ILE A 186 20.05 -10.87 -8.01
CA ILE A 186 20.10 -9.65 -7.19
C ILE A 186 19.23 -8.52 -7.75
N ARG A 187 19.08 -8.43 -9.08
CA ARG A 187 18.25 -7.41 -9.73
C ARG A 187 16.77 -7.71 -9.53
N ILE A 188 16.39 -8.98 -9.68
CA ILE A 188 15.03 -9.47 -9.41
C ILE A 188 14.66 -9.23 -7.94
N LYS A 189 15.58 -9.48 -7.00
CA LYS A 189 15.38 -9.20 -5.57
C LYS A 189 15.11 -7.73 -5.29
N ARG A 190 15.95 -6.84 -5.83
CA ARG A 190 15.80 -5.38 -5.62
C ARG A 190 14.48 -4.86 -6.18
N SER A 191 14.15 -5.25 -7.39
CA SER A 191 12.88 -4.90 -8.01
C SER A 191 11.68 -5.44 -7.22
N LEU A 192 11.74 -6.71 -6.78
CA LEU A 192 10.70 -7.30 -5.93
C LEU A 192 10.55 -6.56 -4.60
N ALA A 193 11.66 -6.11 -3.99
CA ALA A 193 11.63 -5.32 -2.77
C ALA A 193 10.94 -3.96 -2.99
N TYR A 194 11.33 -3.21 -4.04
CA TYR A 194 10.69 -1.92 -4.37
C TYR A 194 9.21 -2.09 -4.69
N TYR A 195 8.86 -3.14 -5.43
CA TYR A 195 7.49 -3.51 -5.69
C TYR A 195 6.73 -3.75 -4.40
N ALA A 196 7.22 -4.67 -3.57
CA ALA A 196 6.58 -5.11 -2.34
C ALA A 196 6.34 -3.95 -1.35
N ILE A 197 7.31 -3.04 -1.21
CA ILE A 197 7.16 -1.82 -0.41
C ILE A 197 6.04 -0.95 -1.00
N SER A 198 6.02 -0.77 -2.32
CA SER A 198 4.94 -0.01 -2.99
C SER A 198 3.57 -0.63 -2.73
N VAL A 199 3.45 -1.97 -2.72
CA VAL A 199 2.21 -2.68 -2.40
C VAL A 199 1.70 -2.31 -1.02
N VAL A 200 2.56 -2.43 -0.01
CA VAL A 200 2.20 -2.15 1.37
C VAL A 200 1.78 -0.69 1.52
N LEU A 201 2.53 0.25 0.94
CA LEU A 201 2.21 1.67 1.01
C LEU A 201 0.89 2.01 0.30
N CYS A 202 0.64 1.45 -0.88
CA CYS A 202 -0.64 1.60 -1.58
C CYS A 202 -1.81 1.00 -0.80
N ALA A 203 -1.66 -0.18 -0.21
CA ALA A 203 -2.70 -0.81 0.59
C ALA A 203 -3.05 0.04 1.83
N LEU A 204 -2.04 0.58 2.53
CA LEU A 204 -2.23 1.50 3.64
C LEU A 204 -2.97 2.77 3.21
N LEU A 205 -2.58 3.34 2.06
CA LEU A 205 -3.26 4.50 1.47
C LEU A 205 -4.73 4.20 1.15
N GLN A 206 -5.05 3.01 0.64
CA GLN A 206 -6.43 2.60 0.37
C GLN A 206 -7.29 2.51 1.64
N ILE A 207 -6.80 1.84 2.71
CA ILE A 207 -7.57 1.72 3.97
C ILE A 207 -7.80 3.09 4.59
N GLN A 208 -6.81 3.98 4.46
CA GLN A 208 -6.91 5.34 4.93
C GLN A 208 -7.93 6.18 4.16
N SER A 209 -7.97 6.05 2.83
CA SER A 209 -8.89 6.82 1.97
C SER A 209 -10.36 6.61 2.32
N GLU A 210 -10.71 5.45 2.89
CA GLU A 210 -12.07 5.11 3.35
C GLU A 210 -12.28 5.36 4.84
N MET A 211 -11.30 5.98 5.52
CA MET A 211 -11.36 6.31 6.95
C MET A 211 -11.56 5.12 7.88
N GLN A 212 -11.30 3.91 7.39
CA GLN A 212 -11.51 2.68 8.15
C GLN A 212 -10.55 2.63 9.33
N LEU A 213 -9.29 3.05 9.15
CA LEU A 213 -8.32 3.13 10.26
C LEU A 213 -8.80 4.10 11.34
N THR A 214 -9.37 5.23 10.94
CA THR A 214 -9.94 6.21 11.87
C THR A 214 -11.13 5.64 12.63
N ALA A 215 -12.03 4.95 11.93
CA ALA A 215 -13.21 4.31 12.53
C ALA A 215 -12.84 3.15 13.47
N ILE A 216 -11.75 2.43 13.17
CA ILE A 216 -11.34 1.23 13.91
C ILE A 216 -10.41 1.54 15.08
N PHE A 217 -9.39 2.37 14.89
CA PHE A 217 -8.32 2.58 15.88
C PHE A 217 -8.49 3.86 16.69
N GLY A 218 -9.43 4.73 16.31
CA GLY A 218 -9.44 6.10 16.79
C GLY A 218 -8.17 6.84 16.36
N ASN A 219 -8.15 8.15 16.55
CA ASN A 219 -7.00 9.01 16.22
C ASN A 219 -6.66 9.09 14.72
N TYR A 220 -7.61 9.67 13.97
CA TYR A 220 -7.47 10.19 12.61
C TYR A 220 -6.13 10.90 12.29
N ARG A 221 -5.50 11.55 13.27
CA ARG A 221 -4.31 12.40 13.06
C ARG A 221 -3.04 11.58 12.86
N LEU A 222 -2.87 10.48 13.59
CA LEU A 222 -1.69 9.61 13.47
C LEU A 222 -1.64 8.97 12.08
N TRP A 223 -2.76 8.43 11.61
CA TRP A 223 -2.82 7.73 10.33
C TRP A 223 -2.54 8.66 9.14
N ARG A 224 -2.87 9.95 9.25
CA ARG A 224 -2.61 10.97 8.20
C ARG A 224 -1.17 11.38 8.02
N LEU A 225 -0.34 11.15 9.03
CA LEU A 225 1.09 11.33 8.87
C LEU A 225 1.67 10.37 7.83
N PHE A 226 0.99 9.27 7.50
CA PHE A 226 1.47 8.31 6.51
C PHE A 226 1.04 8.64 5.07
N THR A 227 -0.09 9.33 4.84
CA THR A 227 -0.67 9.54 3.49
C THR A 227 0.28 10.29 2.55
N TYR A 228 0.78 11.44 2.98
CA TYR A 228 1.58 12.31 2.13
C TYR A 228 3.00 11.78 1.92
N PRO A 229 3.70 11.27 2.96
CA PRO A 229 4.98 10.59 2.75
C PRO A 229 4.87 9.37 1.83
N VAL A 230 3.78 8.60 1.91
CA VAL A 230 3.50 7.52 0.95
C VAL A 230 3.44 8.06 -0.47
N LEU A 231 2.62 9.09 -0.72
CA LEU A 231 2.47 9.68 -2.06
C LEU A 231 3.76 10.30 -2.59
N VAL A 232 4.60 10.85 -1.71
CA VAL A 232 5.92 11.40 -2.05
C VAL A 232 6.93 10.30 -2.38
N ALA A 233 6.88 9.16 -1.70
CA ALA A 233 7.80 8.04 -1.88
C ALA A 233 7.43 7.14 -3.08
N LEU A 234 6.14 7.00 -3.41
CA LEU A 234 5.66 6.11 -4.46
C LEU A 234 6.31 6.35 -5.84
N PRO A 235 6.49 7.59 -6.34
CA PRO A 235 7.15 7.83 -7.62
C PRO A 235 8.55 7.20 -7.71
N TYR A 236 9.34 7.34 -6.64
CA TYR A 236 10.67 6.74 -6.58
C TYR A 236 10.60 5.22 -6.68
N LEU A 237 9.77 4.59 -5.84
CA LEU A 237 9.66 3.13 -5.77
C LEU A 237 9.16 2.53 -7.08
N LEU A 238 8.17 3.16 -7.72
CA LEU A 238 7.58 2.67 -8.97
C LEU A 238 8.56 2.71 -10.14
N VAL A 239 9.30 3.81 -10.30
CA VAL A 239 10.26 3.94 -11.41
C VAL A 239 11.51 3.09 -11.18
N THR A 240 12.01 3.02 -9.94
CA THR A 240 13.19 2.22 -9.61
C THR A 240 12.93 0.72 -9.72
N MET A 241 11.75 0.26 -9.29
CA MET A 241 11.28 -1.12 -9.51
C MET A 241 11.41 -1.55 -10.98
N ILE A 242 11.04 -0.67 -11.91
CA ILE A 242 11.12 -0.91 -13.36
C ILE A 242 12.56 -0.84 -13.84
N ASN A 243 13.33 0.15 -13.37
CA ASN A 243 14.72 0.34 -13.77
C ASN A 243 15.61 -0.88 -13.44
N GLU A 244 15.38 -1.51 -12.29
CA GLU A 244 16.12 -2.72 -11.88
C GLU A 244 15.80 -3.95 -12.76
N GLN A 245 14.67 -3.95 -13.47
CA GLN A 245 14.27 -5.06 -14.36
C GLN A 245 14.74 -4.90 -15.80
N LEU A 246 15.31 -3.74 -16.14
CA LEU A 246 15.84 -3.51 -17.48
C LEU A 246 17.07 -4.40 -17.71
N GLU A 247 17.30 -4.77 -18.98
CA GLU A 247 18.50 -5.50 -19.35
C GLU A 247 19.76 -4.71 -18.96
N PHE A 248 19.68 -3.38 -19.17
CA PHE A 248 20.69 -2.41 -18.78
C PHE A 248 20.06 -1.30 -17.93
N PRO A 249 20.04 -1.45 -16.59
CA PRO A 249 19.58 -0.40 -15.67
C PRO A 249 20.35 0.90 -15.91
N LYS A 250 19.66 2.04 -15.88
CA LYS A 250 20.28 3.35 -16.13
C LYS A 250 20.23 4.22 -14.90
N GLU A 251 21.35 4.80 -14.51
CA GLU A 251 21.43 5.76 -13.41
C GLU A 251 20.50 6.96 -13.64
N GLY A 252 20.36 7.40 -14.90
CA GLY A 252 19.47 8.50 -15.28
C GLY A 252 18.00 8.26 -14.90
N ASN A 253 17.52 7.01 -14.95
CA ASN A 253 16.14 6.68 -14.56
C ASN A 253 15.96 6.78 -13.03
N ALA A 254 16.96 6.35 -12.26
CA ALA A 254 16.95 6.49 -10.80
C ALA A 254 17.04 7.96 -10.36
N LEU A 255 17.85 8.77 -11.04
CA LEU A 255 17.95 10.21 -10.83
C LEU A 255 16.62 10.91 -11.17
N TYR A 256 15.96 10.52 -12.26
CA TYR A 256 14.64 11.02 -12.61
C TYR A 256 13.60 10.68 -11.53
N ALA A 257 13.59 9.43 -11.06
CA ALA A 257 12.70 8.96 -9.99
C ALA A 257 12.91 9.76 -8.70
N PHE A 258 14.18 9.97 -8.32
CA PHE A 258 14.55 10.81 -7.18
C PHE A 258 14.11 12.26 -7.38
N GLY A 259 14.29 12.81 -8.58
CA GLY A 259 13.85 14.16 -8.94
C GLY A 259 12.34 14.37 -8.76
N LEU A 260 11.51 13.38 -9.12
CA LEU A 260 10.06 13.43 -8.88
C LEU A 260 9.72 13.49 -7.39
N THR A 261 10.36 12.65 -6.58
CA THR A 261 10.16 12.62 -5.11
C THR A 261 10.69 13.89 -4.44
N ALA A 262 11.85 14.39 -4.87
CA ALA A 262 12.43 15.65 -4.38
C ALA A 262 11.53 16.85 -4.73
N PHE A 263 11.02 16.91 -5.97
CA PHE A 263 10.06 17.93 -6.38
C PHE A 263 8.76 17.84 -5.56
N SER A 264 8.22 16.64 -5.36
CA SER A 264 7.03 16.42 -4.52
C SER A 264 7.25 16.96 -3.11
N THR A 265 8.39 16.65 -2.52
CA THR A 265 8.77 17.12 -1.18
C THR A 265 8.90 18.64 -1.13
N ALA A 266 9.63 19.22 -2.08
CA ALA A 266 9.85 20.67 -2.16
C ALA A 266 8.53 21.43 -2.39
N TYR A 267 7.65 20.91 -3.25
CA TYR A 267 6.34 21.49 -3.53
C TYR A 267 5.47 21.56 -2.26
N VAL A 268 5.37 20.45 -1.55
CA VAL A 268 4.62 20.35 -0.28
C VAL A 268 5.20 21.29 0.78
N LEU A 269 6.53 21.31 0.94
CA LEU A 269 7.19 22.22 1.88
C LEU A 269 6.97 23.69 1.52
N TYR A 270 7.05 24.05 0.24
CA TYR A 270 6.81 25.42 -0.22
C TYR A 270 5.38 25.87 0.03
N ASN A 271 4.38 25.07 -0.33
CA ASN A 271 2.98 25.41 -0.12
C ASN A 271 2.66 25.56 1.37
N LYS A 272 3.24 24.71 2.23
CA LYS A 272 3.07 24.82 3.67
C LYS A 272 3.77 26.04 4.26
N LEU A 273 5.06 26.23 3.98
CA LEU A 273 5.89 27.25 4.63
C LEU A 273 5.67 28.66 4.06
N ALA A 274 5.53 28.78 2.73
CA ALA A 274 5.43 30.09 2.08
C ALA A 274 3.99 30.57 1.88
N ARG A 275 3.04 29.65 1.68
CA ARG A 275 1.64 30.02 1.35
C ARG A 275 0.64 29.69 2.46
N GLY A 276 1.07 28.99 3.51
CA GLY A 276 0.16 28.51 4.56
C GLY A 276 -0.92 27.57 4.02
N ILE A 277 -0.74 27.00 2.83
CA ILE A 277 -1.65 26.04 2.21
C ILE A 277 -1.46 24.69 2.90
N ASP A 278 -2.55 23.96 3.08
CA ASP A 278 -2.54 22.65 3.71
C ASP A 278 -2.13 21.54 2.72
N PHE A 279 -1.68 20.41 3.26
CA PHE A 279 -1.27 19.25 2.46
C PHE A 279 -2.42 18.69 1.59
N ASN A 280 -3.68 19.00 1.93
CA ASN A 280 -4.81 18.60 1.11
C ASN A 280 -4.88 19.36 -0.22
N GLY A 281 -4.52 20.65 -0.22
CA GLY A 281 -4.33 21.41 -1.45
C GLY A 281 -3.30 20.78 -2.39
N ASP A 282 -2.34 20.02 -1.84
CA ASP A 282 -1.27 19.34 -2.59
C ASP A 282 -1.67 17.98 -3.14
N LEU A 283 -2.72 17.34 -2.59
CA LEU A 283 -3.13 15.98 -2.95
C LEU A 283 -3.35 15.78 -4.46
N PRO A 284 -4.04 16.68 -5.21
CA PRO A 284 -4.20 16.51 -6.65
C PRO A 284 -2.86 16.49 -7.40
N VAL A 285 -1.89 17.30 -6.97
CA VAL A 285 -0.56 17.37 -7.58
C VAL A 285 0.23 16.10 -7.28
N LEU A 286 0.20 15.62 -6.03
CA LEU A 286 0.87 14.37 -5.64
C LEU A 286 0.31 13.17 -6.40
N VAL A 287 -1.02 13.08 -6.56
CA VAL A 287 -1.66 12.02 -7.36
C VAL A 287 -1.25 12.10 -8.84
N LEU A 288 -1.15 13.31 -9.41
CA LEU A 288 -0.65 13.50 -10.77
C LEU A 288 0.81 13.04 -10.93
N LEU A 289 1.66 13.30 -9.93
CA LEU A 289 3.06 12.86 -9.95
C LEU A 289 3.19 11.33 -9.84
N VAL A 290 2.34 10.69 -9.04
CA VAL A 290 2.24 9.22 -9.03
C VAL A 290 1.76 8.71 -10.40
N GLY A 291 0.75 9.34 -11.01
CA GLY A 291 0.30 9.01 -12.36
C GLY A 291 1.42 9.17 -13.41
N LEU A 292 2.23 10.22 -13.31
CA LEU A 292 3.40 10.43 -14.16
C LEU A 292 4.46 9.33 -13.98
N ALA A 293 4.65 8.83 -12.75
CA ALA A 293 5.53 7.68 -12.49
C ALA A 293 5.03 6.40 -13.18
N TYR A 294 3.72 6.13 -13.18
CA TYR A 294 3.15 5.00 -13.94
C TYR A 294 3.38 5.14 -15.45
N VAL A 295 3.12 6.32 -16.02
CA VAL A 295 3.30 6.57 -17.46
C VAL A 295 4.76 6.48 -17.86
N SER A 296 5.66 7.11 -17.11
CA SER A 296 7.11 7.04 -17.37
C SER A 296 7.63 5.61 -17.26
N GLY A 297 7.15 4.84 -16.30
CA GLY A 297 7.45 3.41 -16.17
C GLY A 297 7.13 2.60 -17.43
N LEU A 298 5.93 2.78 -17.99
CA LEU A 298 5.55 2.14 -19.25
C LEU A 298 6.43 2.57 -20.43
N VAL A 299 6.77 3.86 -20.52
CA VAL A 299 7.64 4.38 -21.58
C VAL A 299 9.03 3.77 -21.49
N ILE A 300 9.61 3.71 -20.28
CA ILE A 300 10.92 3.10 -20.03
C ILE A 300 10.92 1.63 -20.48
N GLN A 301 9.89 0.87 -20.11
CA GLN A 301 9.71 -0.53 -20.53
C GLN A 301 9.59 -0.69 -22.06
N MET A 302 8.82 0.17 -22.72
CA MET A 302 8.67 0.11 -24.18
C MET A 302 9.98 0.43 -24.91
N VAL A 303 10.77 1.37 -24.38
CA VAL A 303 12.09 1.73 -24.93
C VAL A 303 13.06 0.57 -24.76
N ASP A 304 13.09 -0.05 -23.58
CA ASP A 304 13.95 -1.20 -23.30
C ASP A 304 13.62 -2.39 -24.20
N TYR A 305 12.34 -2.76 -24.32
CA TYR A 305 11.90 -3.81 -25.23
C TYR A 305 12.33 -3.56 -26.69
N ARG A 306 12.23 -2.31 -27.17
CA ARG A 306 12.69 -1.96 -28.52
C ARG A 306 14.20 -2.06 -28.67
N TYR A 307 14.95 -1.72 -27.62
CA TYR A 307 16.40 -1.78 -27.61
C TYR A 307 16.90 -3.23 -27.59
N VAL A 308 16.39 -4.05 -26.66
CA VAL A 308 16.70 -5.49 -26.58
C VAL A 308 16.36 -6.20 -27.89
N LYS A 309 15.19 -5.92 -28.49
CA LYS A 309 14.83 -6.50 -29.79
C LYS A 309 15.76 -6.10 -30.93
N ARG A 310 16.42 -4.93 -30.86
CA ARG A 310 17.43 -4.52 -31.85
C ARG A 310 18.74 -5.29 -31.63
N LEU A 311 19.20 -5.38 -30.37
CA LEU A 311 20.40 -6.14 -30.02
C LEU A 311 20.26 -7.61 -30.41
N GLN A 312 19.13 -8.25 -30.10
CA GLN A 312 18.87 -9.63 -30.53
C GLN A 312 18.94 -9.82 -32.04
N LYS A 313 18.48 -8.84 -32.83
CA LYS A 313 18.57 -8.91 -34.30
C LYS A 313 20.00 -8.71 -34.79
N GLN A 314 20.84 -7.99 -34.04
CA GLN A 314 22.25 -7.78 -34.34
C GLN A 314 23.07 -9.02 -33.93
N GLU A 315 22.85 -9.57 -32.74
CA GLU A 315 23.46 -10.82 -32.27
C GLU A 315 23.09 -12.01 -33.15
N ILE A 316 21.82 -12.18 -33.55
CA ILE A 316 21.41 -13.21 -34.52
C ILE A 316 22.10 -13.03 -35.90
N ALA A 317 22.52 -11.80 -36.22
CA ALA A 317 23.27 -11.51 -37.44
C ALA A 317 24.79 -11.70 -37.28
N GLU A 318 25.31 -11.73 -36.04
CA GLU A 318 26.74 -11.73 -35.71
C GLU A 318 27.24 -13.06 -35.09
N GLU A 319 26.39 -13.86 -34.43
CA GLU A 319 26.77 -15.13 -33.79
C GLU A 319 26.04 -16.36 -34.38
N LYS A 320 26.79 -17.10 -35.20
CA LYS A 320 26.97 -18.55 -34.96
C LYS A 320 28.07 -18.66 -33.89
N GLU A 321 27.88 -19.54 -32.91
CA GLU A 321 28.87 -19.97 -31.92
C GLU A 321 29.09 -19.06 -30.70
N ASP A 322 28.13 -19.03 -29.76
CA ASP A 322 28.46 -19.30 -28.35
C ASP A 322 27.20 -19.81 -27.58
N PRO A 323 27.17 -21.06 -27.08
CA PRO A 323 25.96 -21.67 -26.51
C PRO A 323 25.75 -21.40 -25.01
N GLU A 324 26.53 -20.51 -24.38
CA GLU A 324 26.55 -20.39 -22.91
C GLU A 324 25.59 -19.33 -22.32
N PHE A 325 24.73 -18.72 -23.14
CA PHE A 325 23.59 -17.96 -22.62
C PHE A 325 22.38 -18.89 -22.44
N SER A 326 22.18 -19.42 -21.24
CA SER A 326 21.02 -20.28 -20.96
C SER A 326 19.72 -19.49 -21.24
N GLY A 327 19.02 -19.82 -22.32
CA GLY A 327 17.82 -19.11 -22.80
C GLY A 327 16.68 -19.03 -21.78
N ASP A 328 16.75 -19.79 -20.68
CA ASP A 328 15.76 -19.81 -19.61
C ASP A 328 15.84 -18.60 -18.66
N ASP A 329 17.01 -18.04 -18.35
CA ASP A 329 17.11 -16.82 -17.52
C ASP A 329 16.56 -15.59 -18.25
N PHE A 330 16.87 -15.52 -19.54
CA PHE A 330 16.30 -14.51 -20.43
C PHE A 330 14.77 -14.63 -20.52
N LYS A 331 14.26 -15.86 -20.58
CA LYS A 331 12.81 -16.14 -20.59
C LYS A 331 12.14 -15.72 -19.29
N ILE A 332 12.72 -16.07 -18.13
CA ILE A 332 12.21 -15.67 -16.80
C ILE A 332 12.12 -14.14 -16.70
N ARG A 333 13.20 -13.42 -17.04
CA ARG A 333 13.23 -11.95 -17.00
C ARG A 333 12.21 -11.33 -17.95
N ARG A 334 12.08 -11.86 -19.17
CA ARG A 334 11.10 -11.41 -20.16
C ARG A 334 9.67 -11.58 -19.66
N ASP A 335 9.35 -12.71 -19.03
CA ASP A 335 8.00 -12.99 -18.54
C ASP A 335 7.64 -12.05 -17.36
N VAL A 336 8.59 -11.77 -16.46
CA VAL A 336 8.46 -10.75 -15.40
C VAL A 336 8.26 -9.35 -15.99
N HIS A 337 9.03 -8.98 -17.02
CA HIS A 337 8.89 -7.69 -17.70
C HIS A 337 7.50 -7.52 -18.33
N TRP A 338 6.94 -8.57 -18.98
CA TRP A 338 5.58 -8.52 -19.52
C TRP A 338 4.52 -8.44 -18.44
N ALA A 339 4.71 -9.12 -17.32
CA ALA A 339 3.81 -9.03 -16.18
C ALA A 339 3.75 -7.59 -15.63
N TYR A 340 4.91 -6.91 -15.52
CA TYR A 340 4.93 -5.50 -15.13
C TYR A 340 4.23 -4.61 -16.15
N PHE A 341 4.46 -4.81 -17.44
CA PHE A 341 3.80 -4.03 -18.49
C PHE A 341 2.27 -4.17 -18.43
N ALA A 342 1.79 -5.40 -18.27
CA ALA A 342 0.37 -5.68 -18.11
C ALA A 342 -0.20 -5.03 -16.84
N SER A 343 0.52 -5.17 -15.71
CA SER A 343 0.15 -4.58 -14.42
C SER A 343 -0.01 -3.06 -14.50
N LEU A 344 1.01 -2.35 -15.01
CA LEU A 344 0.99 -0.90 -15.17
C LEU A 344 -0.12 -0.45 -16.13
N SER A 345 -0.36 -1.22 -17.21
CA SER A 345 -1.42 -0.93 -18.18
C SER A 345 -2.82 -1.06 -17.55
N VAL A 346 -3.06 -2.14 -16.81
CA VAL A 346 -4.31 -2.35 -16.06
C VAL A 346 -4.52 -1.20 -15.07
N MET A 347 -3.49 -0.81 -14.34
CA MET A 347 -3.56 0.30 -13.39
C MET A 347 -3.93 1.62 -14.04
N LEU A 348 -3.34 1.97 -15.19
CA LEU A 348 -3.70 3.18 -15.92
C LEU A 348 -5.12 3.15 -16.47
N ILE A 349 -5.57 2.00 -16.99
CA ILE A 349 -6.94 1.84 -17.48
C ILE A 349 -7.93 2.03 -16.32
N CYS A 350 -7.68 1.36 -15.19
CA CYS A 350 -8.52 1.47 -14.00
C CYS A 350 -8.57 2.90 -13.45
N LEU A 351 -7.42 3.59 -13.40
CA LEU A 351 -7.36 5.00 -13.01
C LEU A 351 -8.15 5.89 -13.97
N ALA A 352 -8.01 5.67 -15.28
CA ALA A 352 -8.78 6.40 -16.29
C ALA A 352 -10.29 6.15 -16.16
N CYS A 353 -10.72 4.91 -15.89
CA CYS A 353 -12.11 4.58 -15.64
C CYS A 353 -12.67 5.30 -14.41
N ASP A 354 -11.93 5.33 -13.30
CA ASP A 354 -12.34 6.06 -12.10
C ASP A 354 -12.43 7.57 -12.34
N LEU A 355 -11.45 8.15 -13.05
CA LEU A 355 -11.44 9.58 -13.39
C LEU A 355 -12.59 9.94 -14.34
N PHE A 356 -12.84 9.12 -15.35
CA PHE A 356 -13.95 9.29 -16.30
C PHE A 356 -15.31 9.18 -15.61
N GLY A 357 -15.48 8.16 -14.76
CA GLY A 357 -16.70 7.95 -13.98
C GLY A 357 -17.03 9.12 -13.04
N ARG A 358 -16.00 9.74 -12.45
CA ARG A 358 -16.14 10.95 -11.63
C ARG A 358 -16.57 12.17 -12.44
N HIS A 359 -15.99 12.38 -13.62
CA HIS A 359 -16.21 13.61 -14.38
C HIS A 359 -17.50 13.59 -15.21
N PHE A 360 -17.89 12.44 -15.77
CA PHE A 360 -18.97 12.38 -16.77
C PHE A 360 -20.25 11.70 -16.29
N ILE A 361 -20.17 10.72 -15.38
CA ILE A 361 -21.32 9.88 -15.04
C ILE A 361 -22.06 10.38 -13.80
N ASN A 362 -21.54 11.43 -13.12
CA ASN A 362 -22.11 11.92 -11.87
C ASN A 362 -22.39 10.73 -10.93
N TYR A 363 -21.46 9.76 -10.90
CA TYR A 363 -21.54 8.60 -10.02
C TYR A 363 -21.79 9.18 -8.65
N SER A 364 -23.03 8.98 -8.18
CA SER A 364 -23.57 9.69 -7.02
C SER A 364 -22.53 9.64 -5.91
N ALA A 365 -22.43 10.72 -5.15
CA ALA A 365 -21.40 10.90 -4.13
C ALA A 365 -21.47 9.91 -2.93
N ALA A 366 -22.06 8.73 -3.15
CA ALA A 366 -22.06 7.54 -2.32
C ALA A 366 -21.01 6.49 -2.70
N VAL A 367 -20.29 6.63 -3.83
CA VAL A 367 -19.13 5.77 -4.16
C VAL A 367 -17.84 6.57 -3.93
N THR A 368 -17.44 6.66 -2.66
CA THR A 368 -16.08 7.04 -2.31
C THR A 368 -15.10 5.95 -2.75
N GLY A 369 -13.88 6.37 -3.13
CA GLY A 369 -12.69 5.50 -3.14
C GLY A 369 -12.41 4.62 -4.35
N TYR A 370 -12.21 5.24 -5.52
CA TYR A 370 -11.51 4.67 -6.70
C TYR A 370 -11.67 3.14 -6.87
N PRO A 371 -12.92 2.63 -7.03
CA PRO A 371 -13.19 1.20 -6.97
C PRO A 371 -12.47 0.44 -8.08
N PHE A 372 -12.40 0.99 -9.31
CA PHE A 372 -11.71 0.32 -10.41
C PHE A 372 -10.21 0.23 -10.14
N THR A 373 -9.59 1.32 -9.66
CA THR A 373 -8.17 1.37 -9.29
C THR A 373 -7.88 0.38 -8.18
N ARG A 374 -8.77 0.22 -7.20
CA ARG A 374 -8.61 -0.74 -6.10
C ARG A 374 -8.60 -2.19 -6.60
N TYR A 375 -9.62 -2.59 -7.36
CA TYR A 375 -9.68 -3.97 -7.88
C TYR A 375 -8.59 -4.22 -8.92
N GLY A 376 -8.27 -3.23 -9.76
CA GLY A 376 -7.16 -3.29 -10.71
C GLY A 376 -5.83 -3.45 -10.00
N PHE A 377 -5.61 -2.72 -8.91
CA PHE A 377 -4.44 -2.87 -8.06
C PHE A 377 -4.39 -4.28 -7.50
N PHE A 378 -5.40 -4.74 -6.77
CA PHE A 378 -5.45 -6.09 -6.22
C PHE A 378 -5.15 -7.18 -7.27
N LEU A 379 -5.79 -7.14 -8.44
CA LEU A 379 -5.59 -8.14 -9.49
C LEU A 379 -4.18 -8.09 -10.09
N SER A 380 -3.64 -6.88 -10.29
CA SER A 380 -2.27 -6.70 -10.78
C SER A 380 -1.24 -7.18 -9.75
N GLN A 381 -1.51 -6.98 -8.46
CA GLN A 381 -0.73 -7.50 -7.34
C GLN A 381 -0.70 -9.01 -7.31
N LEU A 382 -1.87 -9.63 -7.42
CA LEU A 382 -1.97 -11.08 -7.47
C LEU A 382 -1.24 -11.67 -8.68
N GLY A 383 -1.40 -11.07 -9.86
CA GLY A 383 -0.74 -11.52 -11.08
C GLY A 383 0.78 -11.46 -11.01
N MET A 384 1.33 -10.35 -10.51
CA MET A 384 2.76 -10.18 -10.29
C MET A 384 3.30 -11.15 -9.24
N PHE A 385 2.59 -11.31 -8.11
CA PHE A 385 2.98 -12.26 -7.06
C PHE A 385 3.07 -13.69 -7.60
N VAL A 386 2.06 -14.13 -8.36
CA VAL A 386 2.06 -15.44 -9.01
C VAL A 386 3.23 -15.55 -9.99
N GLN A 387 3.49 -14.51 -10.79
CA GLN A 387 4.61 -14.52 -11.73
C GLN A 387 5.95 -14.67 -11.01
N PHE A 388 6.18 -13.91 -9.94
CA PHE A 388 7.40 -14.02 -9.14
C PHE A 388 7.55 -15.40 -8.50
N PHE A 389 6.46 -15.95 -7.97
CA PHE A 389 6.46 -17.29 -7.38
C PHE A 389 6.77 -18.38 -8.42
N VAL A 390 6.19 -18.29 -9.62
CA VAL A 390 6.48 -19.23 -10.72
C VAL A 390 7.93 -19.09 -11.18
N SER A 391 8.44 -17.85 -11.29
CA SER A 391 9.85 -17.60 -11.61
C SER A 391 10.78 -18.22 -10.56
N GLU A 392 10.48 -18.07 -9.27
CA GLU A 392 11.23 -18.69 -8.18
C GLU A 392 11.20 -20.22 -8.26
N LEU A 393 10.04 -20.83 -8.46
CA LEU A 393 9.92 -22.28 -8.63
C LEU A 393 10.75 -22.80 -9.80
N ASN A 394 10.83 -22.04 -10.89
CA ASN A 394 11.66 -22.41 -12.05
C ASN A 394 13.15 -22.32 -11.73
N VAL A 395 13.57 -21.28 -10.99
CA VAL A 395 14.97 -21.14 -10.52
C VAL A 395 15.34 -22.27 -9.56
N MET A 396 14.48 -22.61 -8.60
CA MET A 396 14.72 -23.70 -7.65
C MET A 396 14.80 -25.07 -8.35
N LYS A 397 13.92 -25.33 -9.32
CA LYS A 397 14.00 -26.54 -10.15
C LYS A 397 15.31 -26.62 -10.90
N ARG A 398 15.76 -25.50 -11.49
CA ARG A 398 17.03 -25.42 -12.18
C ARG A 398 18.20 -25.69 -11.24
N GLN A 399 18.27 -25.01 -10.09
CA GLN A 399 19.32 -25.26 -9.09
C GLN A 399 19.34 -26.72 -8.66
N GLY A 400 18.18 -27.33 -8.40
CA GLY A 400 18.11 -28.75 -8.08
C GLY A 400 18.57 -29.66 -9.24
N HIS A 401 18.26 -29.31 -10.49
CA HIS A 401 18.75 -30.04 -11.67
C HIS A 401 20.24 -29.85 -11.91
N ASP A 402 20.76 -28.63 -11.75
CA ASP A 402 22.18 -28.30 -11.90
C ASP A 402 22.99 -28.96 -10.78
N ASP A 403 22.48 -29.01 -9.55
CA ASP A 403 23.10 -29.74 -8.44
C ASP A 403 23.11 -31.25 -8.69
N THR A 404 21.99 -31.81 -9.18
CA THR A 404 21.90 -33.23 -9.53
C THR A 404 22.83 -33.56 -10.71
N TYR A 405 22.90 -32.70 -11.73
CA TYR A 405 23.78 -32.87 -12.88
C TYR A 405 25.25 -32.74 -12.48
N ASN A 406 25.59 -31.75 -11.65
CA ASN A 406 26.94 -31.60 -11.09
C ASN A 406 27.33 -32.80 -10.23
N GLU A 407 26.40 -33.37 -9.47
CA GLU A 407 26.62 -34.65 -8.77
C GLU A 407 26.88 -35.78 -9.77
N MET A 408 26.04 -35.92 -10.80
CA MET A 408 26.16 -37.00 -11.79
C MET A 408 27.44 -36.94 -12.63
N VAL A 409 27.83 -35.77 -13.12
CA VAL A 409 29.04 -35.59 -13.95
C VAL A 409 30.31 -35.83 -13.14
N ASN A 410 30.27 -35.50 -11.85
CA ASN A 410 31.39 -35.72 -10.96
C ASN A 410 31.34 -37.07 -10.25
N TYR A 411 30.33 -37.91 -10.49
CA TYR A 411 30.25 -39.24 -9.91
C TYR A 411 30.85 -40.27 -10.88
N ASP A 412 31.99 -40.86 -10.49
CA ASP A 412 32.62 -41.92 -11.27
C ASP A 412 31.90 -43.25 -11.02
N GLN A 413 31.20 -43.75 -12.04
CA GLN A 413 30.43 -44.99 -11.97
C GLN A 413 31.29 -46.24 -11.80
N LEU A 414 32.58 -46.21 -12.15
CA LEU A 414 33.48 -47.35 -12.02
C LEU A 414 34.02 -47.51 -10.60
N THR A 415 34.26 -46.40 -9.92
CA THR A 415 34.82 -46.39 -8.55
C THR A 415 33.77 -46.14 -7.47
N GLY A 416 32.59 -45.63 -7.85
CA GLY A 416 31.53 -45.24 -6.92
C GLY A 416 31.87 -44.00 -6.09
N LEU A 417 32.88 -43.22 -6.52
CA LEU A 417 33.39 -42.06 -5.80
C LEU A 417 33.15 -40.78 -6.60
N TYR A 418 32.93 -39.67 -5.89
CA TYR A 418 32.88 -38.36 -6.53
C TYR A 418 34.29 -37.83 -6.81
N THR A 419 34.45 -37.04 -7.86
CA THR A 419 35.72 -36.40 -8.21
C THR A 419 36.22 -35.52 -7.06
N GLN A 420 37.54 -35.50 -6.87
CA GLN A 420 38.16 -34.73 -5.80
C GLN A 420 37.85 -33.23 -5.90
N TYR A 421 37.68 -32.73 -7.13
CA TYR A 421 37.25 -31.36 -7.39
C TYR A 421 35.85 -31.07 -6.81
N TYR A 422 34.86 -31.91 -7.10
CA TYR A 422 33.50 -31.76 -6.58
C TYR A 422 33.43 -31.86 -5.06
N LEU A 423 34.15 -32.82 -4.46
CA LEU A 423 34.24 -32.94 -3.00
C LEU A 423 34.86 -31.70 -2.36
N THR A 424 35.90 -31.12 -2.97
CA THR A 424 36.57 -29.92 -2.45
C THR A 424 35.69 -28.68 -2.59
N ASP A 425 34.97 -28.52 -3.71
CA ASP A 425 34.02 -27.43 -3.91
C ASP A 425 32.83 -27.52 -2.93
N LYS A 426 32.25 -28.71 -2.77
CA LYS A 426 31.16 -28.96 -1.81
C LYS A 426 31.59 -28.70 -0.38
N ILE A 427 32.74 -29.20 0.05
CA ILE A 427 33.31 -28.93 1.38
C ILE A 427 33.60 -27.44 1.55
N SER A 428 34.05 -26.73 0.50
CA SER A 428 34.31 -25.29 0.56
C SER A 428 33.04 -24.44 0.71
N LYS A 429 31.96 -24.83 0.04
CA LYS A 429 30.63 -24.21 0.18
C LYS A 429 30.01 -24.51 1.55
N GLU A 430 30.04 -25.76 1.99
CA GLU A 430 29.58 -26.15 3.33
C GLU A 430 30.37 -25.41 4.43
N ARG A 431 31.65 -25.13 4.21
CA ARG A 431 32.49 -24.34 5.13
C ARG A 431 32.19 -22.84 5.11
N ALA A 432 31.68 -22.31 3.99
CA ALA A 432 31.21 -20.93 3.93
C ALA A 432 29.88 -20.76 4.69
N GLU A 433 29.08 -21.84 4.77
CA GLU A 433 27.82 -21.89 5.52
C GLU A 433 28.02 -22.25 7.01
N ASP A 434 28.99 -23.10 7.34
CA ASP A 434 29.44 -23.43 8.70
C ASP A 434 30.98 -23.47 8.80
N PRO A 435 31.61 -22.38 9.29
CA PRO A 435 33.07 -22.29 9.40
C PRO A 435 33.73 -23.32 10.34
N SER A 436 32.95 -24.04 11.15
CA SER A 436 33.45 -25.01 12.13
C SER A 436 33.83 -26.37 11.53
N LEU A 437 33.48 -26.64 10.27
CA LEU A 437 33.87 -27.84 9.54
C LEU A 437 35.36 -27.78 9.14
N MET A 438 36.21 -28.57 9.81
CA MET A 438 37.60 -28.81 9.39
C MET A 438 37.69 -29.97 8.40
N PRO A 439 38.52 -29.88 7.35
CA PRO A 439 38.71 -30.98 6.41
C PRO A 439 39.42 -32.15 7.10
N ALA A 440 38.86 -33.35 6.98
CA ALA A 440 39.64 -34.55 7.17
C ALA A 440 40.64 -34.64 6.01
N VAL A 441 41.89 -34.28 6.26
CA VAL A 441 42.98 -34.50 5.30
C VAL A 441 43.15 -36.01 5.17
N ILE A 442 42.60 -36.59 4.09
CA ILE A 442 42.93 -37.95 3.69
C ILE A 442 44.28 -37.87 2.97
N THR A 443 45.38 -38.04 3.71
CA THR A 443 46.67 -38.30 3.09
C THR A 443 46.64 -39.67 2.44
N SER A 444 46.81 -39.71 1.11
CA SER A 444 47.05 -40.94 0.37
C SER A 444 48.45 -41.47 0.69
N THR A 445 48.61 -42.15 1.83
CA THR A 445 49.82 -42.96 2.07
C THR A 445 49.68 -44.25 1.29
N TRP A 446 50.35 -44.33 0.13
CA TRP A 446 50.71 -45.60 -0.48
C TRP A 446 51.52 -46.43 0.54
N PRO A 447 51.29 -47.76 0.64
CA PRO A 447 51.91 -48.57 1.67
C PRO A 447 53.38 -48.82 1.33
N SER A 448 54.29 -48.19 2.07
CA SER A 448 55.64 -48.74 2.22
C SER A 448 55.59 -49.77 3.35
N SER A 449 55.99 -50.99 3.02
CA SER A 449 56.06 -52.14 3.90
C SER A 449 56.99 -51.88 5.10
N SER A 450 56.47 -51.94 6.33
CA SER A 450 56.88 -52.91 7.37
C SER A 450 56.47 -52.50 8.79
N SER A 451 55.83 -53.48 9.46
CA SER A 451 55.78 -53.75 10.91
C SER A 451 55.20 -52.72 11.92
N THR A 452 54.01 -53.10 12.44
CA THR A 452 53.64 -53.21 13.87
C THR A 452 53.79 -51.94 14.73
N THR A 453 52.74 -51.37 15.33
CA THR A 453 51.98 -51.92 16.48
C THR A 453 50.72 -51.07 16.76
N SER A 454 49.67 -51.73 17.25
CA SER A 454 48.35 -51.21 17.63
C SER A 454 48.35 -50.20 18.79
N SER A 455 47.53 -49.15 18.70
CA SER A 455 46.72 -48.68 19.85
C SER A 455 45.52 -47.81 19.42
N MET A 456 44.32 -48.29 19.75
CA MET A 456 43.07 -47.52 19.88
C MET A 456 43.23 -46.28 20.79
N VAL A 457 42.30 -45.32 20.67
CA VAL A 457 41.49 -44.70 21.77
C VAL A 457 41.22 -43.18 21.58
N THR A 458 39.93 -42.92 21.27
CA THR A 458 39.00 -41.82 21.64
C THR A 458 39.20 -40.34 21.32
N LYS A 459 38.15 -39.82 20.65
CA LYS A 459 37.38 -38.59 20.96
C LYS A 459 37.78 -37.86 22.25
N LYS A 460 38.08 -36.56 22.13
CA LYS A 460 37.73 -35.59 23.15
C LYS A 460 37.28 -34.27 22.50
N VAL A 461 36.00 -33.99 22.71
CA VAL A 461 35.37 -32.67 22.53
C VAL A 461 35.90 -31.76 23.63
N THR A 462 36.38 -30.58 23.27
CA THR A 462 36.50 -29.45 24.19
C THR A 462 36.20 -28.17 23.44
N ASN A 463 35.08 -27.55 23.82
CA ASN A 463 34.72 -26.17 23.52
C ASN A 463 35.74 -25.21 24.14
N ALA A 464 36.02 -24.13 23.44
CA ALA A 464 36.32 -22.81 24.00
C ALA A 464 35.68 -21.76 23.10
#